data_AF-A0AAD5HBB0-F1
#
_entry.id   AF-A0AAD5HBB0-F1
#
_cell.length_a   1.000
_cell.length_b   1.000
_cell.length_c   1.000
_cell.angle_alpha   90.00
_cell.angle_beta   90.00
_cell.angle_gamma   90.00
#
_symmetry.space_group_name_H-M   'P 1'
#
loop_
_entity.id
_entity.type
_entity.pdbx_description
1 polymer ?
#
loop_
_entity_poly.entity_id
_entity_poly.type
_entity_poly.pdbx_seq_one_letter_code
_entity_poly.pdbx_strand_id
1 'polypeptide(L)'
;MIKRCVLPGTCDSISCVLWKGLLYITGTDIVRSLLFRFHAFGRLVTNIKKFEEGIFSDLRNLKPGTDSCLECPKSDFLDLLYKYKCIRTQKKQKVFCWFSVPHDRLFLDALERDLKRENMGMETSTIAFAEPSLSFTFN
;
A
#
# COMPACT_ATOMS: atom_id res chain seq x y z
N MET A 1 -0.92 12.65 -16.85
CA MET A 1 0.55 12.69 -16.55
C MET A 1 0.86 11.60 -15.55
N ILE A 2 1.99 10.90 -15.65
CA ILE A 2 2.40 9.90 -14.66
C ILE A 2 3.79 10.26 -14.17
N LYS A 3 3.95 10.37 -12.84
CA LYS A 3 5.25 10.56 -12.19
C LYS A 3 5.59 9.29 -11.44
N ARG A 4 6.80 8.76 -11.65
CA ARG A 4 7.32 7.60 -10.93
C ARG A 4 8.30 8.05 -9.86
N CYS A 5 8.12 7.55 -8.65
CA CYS A 5 9.05 7.75 -7.55
C CYS A 5 9.75 6.42 -7.26
N VAL A 6 11.07 6.38 -7.45
CA VAL A 6 11.88 5.21 -7.13
C VAL A 6 12.01 5.12 -5.61
N LEU A 7 11.82 3.92 -5.06
CA LEU A 7 11.99 3.67 -3.64
C LEU A 7 13.49 3.45 -3.37
N PRO A 8 14.16 4.32 -2.57
CA PRO A 8 15.60 4.26 -2.37
C PRO A 8 16.07 2.89 -1.89
N GLY A 9 17.20 2.41 -2.41
CA GLY A 9 17.74 1.09 -2.03
C GLY A 9 16.95 -0.11 -2.55
N THR A 10 15.95 0.10 -3.43
CA THR A 10 15.21 -0.97 -4.10
C THR A 10 15.15 -0.73 -5.60
N CYS A 11 14.84 -1.79 -6.38
CA CYS A 11 14.53 -1.67 -7.81
C CYS A 11 13.04 -1.33 -8.06
N ASP A 12 12.30 -1.02 -7.01
CA ASP A 12 10.86 -0.82 -7.01
C ASP A 12 10.52 0.68 -7.14
N SER A 13 9.34 0.99 -7.68
CA SER A 13 8.86 2.37 -7.80
C SER A 13 7.35 2.45 -7.56
N ILE A 14 6.89 3.59 -7.07
CA ILE A 14 5.46 3.91 -6.96
C ILE A 14 5.06 4.92 -8.03
N SER A 15 3.84 4.79 -8.56
CA SER A 15 3.33 5.66 -9.61
C SER A 15 2.29 6.61 -9.05
N CYS A 16 2.51 7.91 -9.27
CA CYS A 16 1.52 8.96 -9.05
C CYS A 16 0.89 9.32 -10.40
N VAL A 17 -0.41 9.13 -10.53
CA VAL A 17 -1.13 9.23 -11.81
C VAL A 17 -2.09 10.41 -11.78
N LEU A 18 -1.82 11.43 -12.59
CA LEU A 18 -2.73 12.55 -12.83
C LEU A 18 -3.76 12.17 -13.90
N TRP A 19 -5.02 12.12 -13.51
CA TRP A 19 -6.16 11.80 -14.36
C TRP A 19 -7.32 12.76 -14.08
N LYS A 20 -7.87 13.39 -15.14
CA LYS A 20 -9.00 14.35 -15.04
C LYS A 20 -8.83 15.42 -13.93
N GLY A 21 -7.60 15.92 -13.74
CA GLY A 21 -7.30 16.96 -12.75
C GLY A 21 -7.05 16.48 -11.31
N LEU A 22 -7.14 15.17 -11.04
CA LEU A 22 -6.89 14.59 -9.72
C LEU A 22 -5.70 13.62 -9.76
N LEU A 23 -5.00 13.49 -8.62
CA LEU A 23 -3.90 12.55 -8.44
C LEU A 23 -4.39 11.25 -7.84
N TYR A 24 -3.89 10.15 -8.38
CA TYR A 24 -4.27 8.80 -8.00
C TYR A 24 -3.06 7.91 -7.70
N ILE A 25 -3.29 6.92 -6.84
CA ILE A 25 -2.37 5.83 -6.52
C ILE A 25 -3.11 4.48 -6.61
N THR A 26 -2.42 3.45 -7.08
CA THR A 26 -2.99 2.09 -7.16
C THR A 26 -2.83 1.36 -5.83
N GLY A 27 -3.71 0.41 -5.54
CA GLY A 27 -3.58 -0.42 -4.33
C GLY A 27 -2.24 -1.16 -4.26
N THR A 28 -1.72 -1.61 -5.41
CA THR A 28 -0.39 -2.24 -5.50
C THR A 28 0.73 -1.27 -5.11
N ASP A 29 0.65 -0.01 -5.53
CA ASP A 29 1.67 0.99 -5.18
C ASP A 29 1.58 1.41 -3.70
N ILE A 30 0.38 1.40 -3.10
CA ILE A 30 0.21 1.57 -1.65
C ILE A 30 0.91 0.43 -0.90
N VAL A 31 0.65 -0.83 -1.27
CA VAL A 31 1.30 -2.00 -0.66
C VAL A 31 2.82 -1.91 -0.80
N ARG A 32 3.34 -1.59 -1.99
CA ARG A 32 4.78 -1.44 -2.25
C ARG A 32 5.39 -0.33 -1.38
N SER A 33 4.70 0.80 -1.23
CA SER A 33 5.14 1.87 -0.33
C SER A 33 5.22 1.40 1.12
N LEU A 34 4.25 0.60 1.58
CA LEU A 34 4.24 0.08 2.94
C LEU A 34 5.32 -0.98 3.16
N LEU A 35 5.52 -1.90 2.21
CA LEU A 35 6.62 -2.88 2.25
C LEU A 35 7.97 -2.19 2.45
N PHE A 36 8.23 -1.13 1.67
CA PHE A 36 9.42 -0.32 1.82
C PHE A 36 9.53 0.35 3.20
N ARG A 37 8.43 0.94 3.70
CA ARG A 37 8.42 1.57 5.02
C ARG A 37 8.68 0.58 6.16
N PHE A 38 8.10 -0.62 6.09
CA PHE A 38 8.36 -1.68 7.06
C PHE A 38 9.83 -2.08 7.04
N HIS A 39 10.39 -2.31 5.85
CA HIS A 39 11.81 -2.64 5.71
C HIS A 39 12.71 -1.52 6.26
N ALA A 40 12.41 -0.26 5.93
CA ALA A 40 13.14 0.91 6.42
C ALA A 40 13.00 1.12 7.93
N PHE A 41 11.87 0.70 8.52
CA PHE A 41 11.65 0.67 9.96
C PHE A 41 12.39 -0.51 10.65
N GLY A 42 12.93 -1.45 9.87
CA GLY A 42 13.64 -2.61 10.37
C GLY A 42 12.78 -3.86 10.55
N ARG A 43 11.55 -3.90 10.00
CA ARG A 43 10.69 -5.09 9.98
C ARG A 43 10.59 -5.70 8.59
N LEU A 44 10.85 -6.99 8.49
CA LEU A 44 10.74 -7.75 7.25
C LEU A 44 9.33 -8.35 7.14
N VAL A 45 8.67 -8.17 6.00
CA VAL A 45 7.38 -8.81 5.72
C VAL A 45 7.63 -10.25 5.23
N THR A 46 7.33 -11.23 6.08
CA THR A 46 7.53 -12.66 5.79
C THR A 46 6.30 -13.30 5.17
N ASN A 47 5.10 -12.82 5.50
CA ASN A 47 3.84 -13.31 4.94
C ASN A 47 3.15 -12.20 4.10
N ILE A 48 3.58 -12.09 2.83
CA ILE A 48 3.11 -11.05 1.90
C ILE A 48 1.58 -11.10 1.72
N LYS A 49 0.99 -12.29 1.60
CA LYS A 49 -0.46 -12.44 1.38
C LYS A 49 -1.25 -11.88 2.55
N LYS A 50 -0.90 -12.28 3.77
CA LYS A 50 -1.56 -11.81 5.01
C LYS A 50 -1.38 -10.31 5.21
N PHE A 51 -0.21 -9.79 4.86
CA PHE A 51 0.08 -8.35 4.88
C PHE A 51 -0.82 -7.59 3.89
N GLU A 52 -0.85 -8.01 2.62
CA GLU A 52 -1.70 -7.44 1.59
C GLU A 52 -3.19 -7.45 1.98
N GLU A 53 -3.70 -8.56 2.49
CA GLU A 53 -5.08 -8.69 2.98
C GLU A 53 -5.41 -7.68 4.08
N GLY A 54 -4.46 -7.47 5.03
CA GLY A 54 -4.60 -6.46 6.08
C GLY A 54 -4.72 -5.05 5.51
N ILE A 55 -3.78 -4.66 4.63
CA ILE A 55 -3.78 -3.34 4.00
C ILE A 55 -5.05 -3.12 3.17
N PHE A 56 -5.46 -4.11 2.36
CA PHE A 56 -6.68 -4.00 1.59
C PHE A 56 -7.92 -3.93 2.48
N SER A 57 -7.92 -4.59 3.63
CA SER A 57 -9.00 -4.47 4.61
C SER A 57 -9.13 -3.04 5.11
N ASP A 58 -8.02 -2.38 5.46
CA ASP A 58 -8.02 -1.00 5.96
C ASP A 58 -8.47 0.00 4.86
N LEU A 59 -8.04 -0.24 3.62
CA LEU A 59 -8.42 0.57 2.45
C LEU A 59 -9.92 0.44 2.06
N ARG A 60 -10.67 -0.51 2.65
CA ARG A 60 -12.12 -0.60 2.41
C ARG A 60 -12.88 0.58 2.99
N ASN A 61 -12.34 1.21 4.04
CA ASN A 61 -12.97 2.36 4.70
C ASN A 61 -13.06 3.60 3.80
N LEU A 62 -12.20 3.69 2.77
CA LEU A 62 -12.21 4.79 1.80
C LEU A 62 -13.40 4.67 0.84
N LYS A 63 -14.24 5.72 0.78
CA LYS A 63 -15.52 5.69 0.06
C LYS A 63 -15.31 5.79 -1.46
N PRO A 64 -15.93 4.90 -2.26
CA PRO A 64 -15.99 5.07 -3.71
C PRO A 64 -16.74 6.35 -4.09
N GLY A 65 -16.23 7.10 -5.07
CA GLY A 65 -16.80 8.38 -5.53
C GLY A 65 -16.23 9.62 -4.82
N THR A 66 -15.64 9.45 -3.63
CA THR A 66 -14.98 10.54 -2.88
C THR A 66 -13.49 10.27 -2.75
N ASP A 67 -13.11 9.14 -2.17
CA ASP A 67 -11.72 8.80 -1.84
C ASP A 67 -11.09 7.82 -2.83
N SER A 68 -11.92 7.22 -3.68
CA SER A 68 -11.50 6.20 -4.62
C SER A 68 -12.44 6.10 -5.83
N CYS A 69 -11.91 5.63 -6.95
CA CYS A 69 -12.66 5.31 -8.15
C CYS A 69 -12.67 3.80 -8.34
N LEU A 70 -13.81 3.25 -8.74
CA LEU A 70 -13.95 1.84 -9.05
C LEU A 70 -14.01 1.68 -10.56
N GLU A 71 -12.87 1.37 -11.15
CA GLU A 71 -12.70 1.30 -12.60
C GLU A 71 -13.12 -0.08 -13.12
N CYS A 72 -14.06 -0.07 -14.07
CA CYS A 72 -14.49 -1.26 -14.78
C CYS A 72 -13.43 -1.70 -15.81
N PRO A 73 -13.39 -3.00 -16.17
CA PRO A 73 -12.60 -3.45 -17.31
C PRO A 73 -12.87 -2.59 -18.55
N LYS A 74 -11.81 -2.31 -19.33
CA LYS A 74 -11.85 -1.50 -20.56
C LYS A 74 -12.17 -0.01 -20.38
N SER A 75 -12.09 0.53 -19.16
CA SER A 75 -12.17 1.99 -18.99
C SER A 75 -10.86 2.63 -19.47
N ASP A 76 -10.95 3.84 -20.05
CA ASP A 76 -9.75 4.57 -20.53
C ASP A 76 -8.71 4.76 -19.42
N PHE A 77 -9.19 4.97 -18.19
CA PHE A 77 -8.29 5.14 -17.06
C PHE A 77 -7.56 3.84 -16.72
N LEU A 78 -8.29 2.71 -16.70
CA LEU A 78 -7.71 1.41 -16.43
C LEU A 78 -6.73 0.99 -17.54
N ASP A 79 -7.05 1.28 -18.80
CA ASP A 79 -6.20 1.03 -19.94
C ASP A 79 -4.91 1.85 -19.87
N LEU A 80 -5.00 3.12 -19.45
CA LEU A 80 -3.83 3.94 -19.16
C LEU A 80 -2.99 3.33 -18.03
N LEU A 81 -3.59 2.95 -16.91
CA LEU A 81 -2.87 2.34 -15.78
C LEU A 81 -2.16 1.04 -16.20
N TYR A 82 -2.81 0.21 -17.02
CA TYR A 82 -2.24 -1.04 -17.53
C TYR A 82 -1.11 -0.78 -18.54
N LYS A 83 -1.32 0.12 -19.50
CA LYS A 83 -0.31 0.52 -20.51
C LYS A 83 0.99 1.00 -19.85
N TYR A 84 0.85 1.77 -18.78
CA TYR A 84 1.99 2.26 -18.01
C TYR A 84 2.41 1.34 -16.86
N LYS A 85 1.96 0.08 -16.83
CA LYS A 85 2.35 -0.94 -15.85
C LYS A 85 2.16 -0.53 -14.38
N CYS A 86 1.19 0.34 -14.11
CA CYS A 86 0.80 0.73 -12.74
C CYS A 86 -0.06 -0.36 -12.06
N ILE A 87 -0.68 -1.22 -12.87
CA ILE A 87 -1.45 -2.39 -12.47
C ILE A 87 -1.05 -3.60 -13.31
N ARG A 88 -1.29 -4.82 -12.80
CA ARG A 88 -0.92 -6.07 -13.47
C ARG A 88 -2.04 -6.72 -14.28
N THR A 89 -3.29 -6.30 -14.08
CA THR A 89 -4.47 -6.87 -14.75
C THR A 89 -5.45 -5.76 -15.13
N GLN A 90 -6.23 -5.97 -16.20
CA GLN A 90 -7.34 -5.10 -16.59
C GLN A 90 -8.70 -5.61 -16.04
N LYS A 91 -8.67 -6.37 -14.94
CA LYS A 91 -9.90 -6.66 -14.19
C LYS A 91 -10.36 -5.38 -13.49
N LYS A 92 -11.58 -5.40 -12.94
CA LYS A 92 -12.10 -4.30 -12.13
C LYS A 92 -11.08 -3.92 -11.04
N GLN A 93 -10.71 -2.65 -10.95
CA GLN A 93 -9.73 -2.16 -9.97
C GLN A 93 -10.32 -1.03 -9.13
N LYS A 94 -10.03 -1.02 -7.84
CA LYS A 94 -10.23 0.16 -6.99
C LYS A 94 -8.94 0.97 -7.01
N VAL A 95 -9.04 2.21 -7.47
CA VAL A 95 -7.94 3.18 -7.55
C VAL A 95 -8.22 4.30 -6.55
N PHE A 96 -7.21 4.79 -5.84
CA PHE A 96 -7.41 5.69 -4.72
C PHE A 96 -6.95 7.11 -5.05
N CYS A 97 -7.71 8.11 -4.60
CA CYS A 97 -7.27 9.50 -4.65
C CYS A 97 -6.06 9.66 -3.73
N TRP A 98 -4.94 10.15 -4.27
CA TRP A 98 -3.64 10.21 -3.56
C TRP A 98 -3.78 10.87 -2.19
N PHE A 99 -4.44 12.02 -2.13
CA PHE A 99 -4.59 12.81 -0.90
C PHE A 99 -5.63 12.24 0.09
N SER A 100 -6.48 11.31 -0.35
CA SER A 100 -7.46 10.65 0.53
C SER A 100 -6.87 9.42 1.22
N VAL A 101 -5.71 8.91 0.78
CA VAL A 101 -5.07 7.75 1.39
C VAL A 101 -4.30 8.21 2.64
N PRO A 102 -4.65 7.73 3.84
CA PRO A 102 -3.96 8.13 5.06
C PRO A 102 -2.69 7.27 5.22
N HIS A 103 -1.67 7.54 4.40
CA HIS A 103 -0.47 6.71 4.25
C HIS A 103 0.24 6.38 5.58
N ASP A 104 0.38 7.36 6.48
CA ASP A 104 1.00 7.15 7.79
C ASP A 104 0.11 6.35 8.73
N ARG A 105 -1.20 6.61 8.69
CA ARG A 105 -2.16 5.86 9.49
C ARG A 105 -2.19 4.38 9.08
N LEU A 106 -2.17 4.09 7.78
CA LEU A 106 -2.09 2.72 7.26
C LEU A 106 -0.84 1.98 7.76
N PHE A 107 0.30 2.67 7.81
CA PHE A 107 1.53 2.10 8.36
C PHE A 107 1.38 1.80 9.85
N LEU A 108 0.88 2.76 10.64
CA LEU A 108 0.69 2.61 12.09
C LEU A 108 -0.32 1.51 12.42
N ASP A 109 -1.47 1.49 11.75
CA ASP A 109 -2.51 0.47 11.97
C ASP A 109 -2.01 -0.94 11.60
N ALA A 110 -1.23 -1.06 10.52
CA ALA A 110 -0.60 -2.32 10.15
C ALA A 110 0.44 -2.78 11.19
N LEU A 111 1.28 -1.85 11.67
CA LEU A 111 2.31 -2.13 12.66
C LEU A 111 1.69 -2.54 14.01
N GLU A 112 0.74 -1.75 14.51
CA GLU A 112 0.03 -2.02 15.76
C GLU A 112 -0.66 -3.39 15.74
N ARG A 113 -1.29 -3.75 14.61
CA ARG A 113 -1.93 -5.06 14.44
C ARG A 113 -0.93 -6.21 14.50
N ASP A 114 0.24 -6.02 13.90
CA ASP A 114 1.29 -7.05 13.88
C ASP A 114 1.89 -7.21 15.29
N LEU A 115 2.18 -6.11 15.99
CA LEU A 115 2.69 -6.14 17.37
C LEU A 115 1.69 -6.73 18.36
N LYS A 116 0.39 -6.45 18.22
CA LYS A 116 -0.65 -7.08 19.03
C LYS A 116 -0.68 -8.60 18.85
N ARG A 117 -0.49 -9.09 17.62
CA ARG A 117 -0.40 -10.54 17.35
C ARG A 117 0.86 -11.14 17.92
N GLU A 118 1.99 -10.44 17.80
CA GLU A 118 3.28 -10.83 18.37
C GLU A 118 3.18 -11.01 19.89
N ASN A 119 2.58 -10.05 20.59
CA ASN A 119 2.35 -10.09 22.03
C ASN A 119 1.40 -11.22 22.47
N MET A 120 0.48 -11.63 21.60
CA MET A 120 -0.44 -12.76 21.84
C MET A 120 0.16 -14.12 21.42
N GLY A 121 1.41 -14.16 20.96
CA GLY A 121 2.04 -15.38 20.43
C GLY A 121 1.36 -15.93 19.17
N MET A 122 0.62 -15.09 18.44
CA MET A 122 -0.05 -15.45 17.20
C MET A 122 0.87 -15.22 16.00
N GLU A 123 0.60 -15.93 14.90
CA GLU A 123 1.35 -15.74 13.65
C GLU A 123 1.22 -14.30 13.13
N THR A 124 2.35 -13.60 13.06
CA THR A 124 2.48 -12.25 12.49
C THR A 124 2.71 -12.28 10.99
N SER A 125 2.58 -11.13 10.35
CA SER A 125 2.94 -10.93 8.93
C SER A 125 4.35 -10.36 8.75
N THR A 126 4.92 -9.80 9.81
CA THR A 126 6.25 -9.18 9.78
C THR A 126 7.10 -9.61 10.99
N ILE A 127 8.42 -9.50 10.85
CA ILE A 127 9.41 -9.85 11.90
C ILE A 127 10.43 -8.72 12.01
N ALA A 128 10.74 -8.29 13.23
CA ALA A 128 11.81 -7.32 13.49
C ALA A 128 13.19 -7.94 13.17
N PHE A 129 14.01 -7.23 12.39
CA PHE A 129 15.37 -7.66 12.02
C PHE A 129 16.42 -6.57 12.27
N ALA A 130 16.02 -5.30 12.41
CA ALA A 130 16.93 -4.18 12.63
C ALA A 130 16.30 -3.08 13.51
N GLU A 131 17.13 -2.21 14.05
CA GLU A 131 16.66 -0.99 14.73
C GLU A 131 15.97 -0.03 13.74
N PRO A 132 14.94 0.72 14.16
CA PRO A 132 14.40 0.80 15.52
C PRO A 132 13.46 -0.36 15.92
N SER A 133 13.07 -1.24 15.00
CA SER A 133 12.00 -2.21 15.29
C SER A 133 12.31 -3.25 16.38
N LEU A 134 13.60 -3.55 16.63
CA LEU A 134 14.01 -4.52 17.65
C LEU A 134 13.78 -3.99 19.07
N SER A 135 14.03 -2.69 19.30
CA SER A 135 13.84 -2.03 20.59
C SER A 135 12.49 -1.31 20.70
N PHE A 136 11.71 -1.26 19.61
CA PHE A 136 10.46 -0.54 19.57
C PHE A 136 9.41 -1.17 20.51
N THR A 137 8.89 -0.33 21.41
CA THR A 137 7.76 -0.69 22.28
C THR A 137 6.57 0.18 21.91
N PHE A 138 5.45 -0.46 21.54
CA PHE A 138 4.20 0.25 21.26
C PHE A 138 3.44 0.42 22.57
N ASN A 139 3.40 1.67 23.06
CA ASN A 139 2.67 2.06 24.28
C ASN A 139 1.19 2.32 23.99
#